data_AF-A0A7S0BJK5-F1
#
_entry.id   AF-A0A7S0BJK5-F1
#
_cell.length_a   1.000
_cell.length_b   1.000
_cell.length_c   1.000
_cell.angle_alpha   90.00
_cell.angle_beta   90.00
_cell.angle_gamma   90.00
#
_symmetry.space_group_name_H-M   'P 1'
#
loop_
_entity.id
_entity.type
_entity.pdbx_description
1 polymer ?
#
loop_
_entity_poly.entity_id
_entity_poly.type
_entity_poly.pdbx_seq_one_letter_code
_entity_poly.pdbx_strand_id
1 'polypeptide(L)'
;MYIKICKQAAVVNIERVATTLISEKRERKHACVSHSVDRTAWRPETEGLSFDEVEEQGLLNAVVSAMSASRRLIGSSGVGEDNSNSMNIVEEALKCRDVLVRIAAFEYIVAGQALTEPYSSEDMRLVKHAIAVLFMPDGRPAQRSKIRHILRDLWGRLIYSRETALSATAWWERQRMAADRDESRDHFEKLRAEYIVESDLLIQYLFIFTAKGCYPGASHKRKLASLLTIAQAKRIAGGDHDGVFSDLRRITGALELGVVDNWDQNRTAAYNAMLASSDLNGLEEREDNGHVQAQFLSGVSKLVRSARLREADAGALLWRRFFNQLSKGGRRWLFASTPGERHDEFLVKRLGNACDAQLSFIGNLLNSMAYMTQRANDDLGEACEMGLVHGYALALRYALEDISYESFSARRDLRATAMDIINECSLALEVSMKGVGFHEPNVNAHQNDASEDPDERQKFVTGCFLSVSEVCNALGILVHRAPLADEAEDRREGVLDSSQINTIASLFDKVLRNTRHTGVIDKASDALKTIASRLVRSSSPNLRELPPDWLASTLASAIRGDLYVLRRSAGTPFYILAVLGAERKKGNRYFLAETVR
;
A
#
# COMPACT_ATOMS: atom_id res chain seq x y z
N MET A 1 -6.30 -5.05 -47.45
CA MET A 1 -7.21 -3.97 -47.92
C MET A 1 -8.67 -4.40 -47.86
N TYR A 2 -9.09 -5.47 -48.55
CA TYR A 2 -10.48 -5.97 -48.56
C TYR A 2 -11.08 -6.28 -47.17
N ILE A 3 -10.31 -6.93 -46.28
CA ILE A 3 -10.73 -7.20 -44.90
C ILE A 3 -10.94 -5.90 -44.09
N LYS A 4 -10.14 -4.85 -44.35
CA LYS A 4 -10.26 -3.55 -43.67
C LYS A 4 -11.54 -2.83 -44.14
N ILE A 5 -11.82 -2.87 -45.44
CA ILE A 5 -13.04 -2.32 -46.05
C ILE A 5 -14.30 -3.07 -45.56
N CYS A 6 -14.25 -4.40 -45.48
CA CYS A 6 -15.38 -5.21 -44.99
C CYS A 6 -15.66 -4.96 -43.50
N LYS A 7 -14.61 -4.78 -42.68
CA LYS A 7 -14.75 -4.39 -41.28
C LYS A 7 -15.41 -3.01 -41.15
N GLN A 8 -14.94 -2.03 -41.94
CA GLN A 8 -15.46 -0.66 -41.95
C GLN A 8 -16.92 -0.58 -42.39
N ALA A 9 -17.32 -1.36 -43.40
CA ALA A 9 -18.71 -1.47 -43.84
C ALA A 9 -19.63 -2.14 -42.80
N ALA A 10 -19.15 -3.16 -42.09
CA ALA A 10 -19.92 -3.84 -41.04
C ALA A 10 -20.20 -2.91 -39.85
N VAL A 11 -19.25 -2.05 -39.49
CA VAL A 11 -19.36 -1.10 -38.38
C VAL A 11 -20.28 0.06 -38.70
N VAL A 12 -20.15 0.67 -39.88
CA VAL A 12 -21.06 1.72 -40.34
C VAL A 12 -22.50 1.19 -40.37
N ASN A 13 -22.69 -0.08 -40.74
CA ASN A 13 -23.99 -0.73 -40.65
C ASN A 13 -24.47 -0.94 -39.21
N ILE A 14 -23.60 -1.30 -38.26
CA ILE A 14 -23.98 -1.43 -36.83
C ILE A 14 -24.39 -0.07 -36.24
N GLU A 15 -23.62 0.99 -36.48
CA GLU A 15 -23.94 2.34 -36.00
C GLU A 15 -25.23 2.88 -36.64
N ARG A 16 -25.42 2.63 -37.94
CA ARG A 16 -26.63 3.04 -38.65
C ARG A 16 -27.85 2.26 -38.15
N VAL A 17 -27.76 0.94 -38.00
CA VAL A 17 -28.84 0.10 -37.45
C VAL A 17 -29.18 0.48 -36.02
N ALA A 18 -28.17 0.75 -35.17
CA ALA A 18 -28.38 1.24 -33.82
C ALA A 18 -29.13 2.58 -33.79
N THR A 19 -28.73 3.53 -34.64
CA THR A 19 -29.38 4.85 -34.75
C THR A 19 -30.83 4.71 -35.24
N THR A 20 -31.08 3.83 -36.22
CA THR A 20 -32.43 3.55 -36.74
C THR A 20 -33.33 2.91 -35.68
N LEU A 21 -32.84 1.91 -34.95
CA LEU A 21 -33.59 1.23 -33.88
C LEU A 21 -33.98 2.19 -32.74
N ILE A 22 -33.10 3.14 -32.40
CA ILE A 22 -33.38 4.17 -31.38
C ILE A 22 -34.41 5.18 -31.91
N SER A 23 -34.31 5.60 -33.18
CA SER A 23 -35.27 6.53 -33.79
C SER A 23 -36.68 5.92 -33.92
N GLU A 24 -36.80 4.65 -34.32
CA GLU A 24 -38.09 3.97 -34.47
C GLU A 24 -38.80 3.76 -33.11
N LYS A 25 -38.05 3.53 -32.03
CA LYS A 25 -38.63 3.46 -30.67
C LYS A 25 -39.06 4.84 -30.14
N ARG A 26 -38.35 5.92 -30.47
CA ARG A 26 -38.74 7.30 -30.10
C ARG A 26 -40.06 7.72 -30.74
N GLU A 27 -40.28 7.39 -32.01
CA GLU A 27 -41.56 7.65 -32.70
C GLU A 27 -42.73 6.91 -32.04
N ARG A 28 -42.50 5.68 -31.56
CA ARG A 28 -43.51 4.92 -30.80
C ARG A 28 -43.81 5.50 -29.42
N LYS A 29 -42.83 6.12 -28.75
CA LYS A 29 -43.01 6.76 -27.43
C LYS A 29 -43.78 8.09 -27.54
N HIS A 30 -43.56 8.87 -28.60
CA HIS A 30 -44.35 10.08 -28.88
C HIS A 30 -45.82 9.78 -29.20
N ALA A 31 -46.13 8.57 -29.67
CA ALA A 31 -47.50 8.13 -29.90
C ALA A 31 -48.25 7.71 -28.62
N CYS A 32 -47.58 7.57 -27.45
CA CYS A 32 -48.16 6.84 -26.31
C CYS A 32 -48.16 7.56 -24.94
N VAL A 33 -47.78 8.84 -24.83
CA VAL A 33 -47.75 9.54 -23.51
C VAL A 33 -48.81 10.64 -23.41
N SER A 34 -49.97 10.26 -22.90
CA SER A 34 -50.78 11.10 -22.01
C SER A 34 -50.94 10.33 -20.71
N HIS A 35 -50.38 10.79 -19.60
CA HIS A 35 -50.93 10.77 -18.22
C HIS A 35 -49.82 11.15 -17.22
N SER A 36 -50.23 11.93 -16.22
CA SER A 36 -49.44 12.50 -15.14
C SER A 36 -49.05 11.48 -14.05
N VAL A 37 -48.05 11.81 -13.22
CA VAL A 37 -48.15 11.93 -11.74
C VAL A 37 -46.74 11.96 -11.08
N ASP A 38 -46.50 13.08 -10.41
CA ASP A 38 -45.93 13.37 -9.07
C ASP A 38 -44.71 12.66 -8.44
N ARG A 39 -44.03 13.46 -7.60
CA ARG A 39 -42.74 13.26 -6.92
C ARG A 39 -42.85 12.43 -5.63
N THR A 40 -41.68 11.92 -5.22
CA THR A 40 -41.21 11.53 -3.86
C THR A 40 -41.10 10.03 -3.53
N ALA A 41 -39.92 9.67 -2.97
CA ALA A 41 -39.52 8.45 -2.24
C ALA A 41 -38.37 7.63 -2.89
N TRP A 42 -37.30 7.44 -2.11
CA TRP A 42 -36.13 6.59 -2.42
C TRP A 42 -36.52 5.10 -2.31
N ARG A 43 -36.28 4.30 -3.36
CA ARG A 43 -36.56 2.84 -3.42
C ARG A 43 -35.51 2.07 -4.26
N PRO A 44 -35.34 0.75 -4.06
CA PRO A 44 -34.21 -0.04 -4.59
C PRO A 44 -34.13 -0.09 -6.12
N GLU A 45 -32.94 -0.39 -6.65
CA GLU A 45 -32.47 -0.23 -8.06
C GLU A 45 -33.29 -0.92 -9.18
N THR A 46 -34.40 -1.60 -8.90
CA THR A 46 -35.30 -2.17 -9.93
C THR A 46 -36.79 -2.01 -9.64
N GLU A 47 -37.17 -1.48 -8.48
CA GLU A 47 -38.59 -1.24 -8.16
C GLU A 47 -38.98 0.18 -8.59
N GLY A 48 -39.80 0.27 -9.64
CA GLY A 48 -40.35 1.52 -10.16
C GLY A 48 -39.90 1.90 -11.57
N LEU A 49 -39.27 0.99 -12.33
CA LEU A 49 -39.14 1.15 -13.79
C LEU A 49 -40.30 0.43 -14.47
N SER A 50 -40.91 1.07 -15.45
CA SER A 50 -41.85 0.41 -16.35
C SER A 50 -41.12 -0.67 -17.17
N PHE A 51 -41.85 -1.69 -17.64
CA PHE A 51 -41.29 -2.74 -18.50
C PHE A 51 -40.55 -2.15 -19.72
N ASP A 52 -41.12 -1.09 -20.30
CA ASP A 52 -40.56 -0.39 -21.45
C ASP A 52 -39.21 0.28 -21.16
N GLU A 53 -39.03 0.84 -19.96
CA GLU A 53 -37.76 1.47 -19.54
C GLU A 53 -36.64 0.45 -19.31
N VAL A 54 -36.98 -0.76 -18.84
CA VAL A 54 -36.01 -1.85 -18.67
C VAL A 54 -35.54 -2.35 -20.05
N GLU A 55 -36.47 -2.50 -20.99
CA GLU A 55 -36.16 -2.94 -22.36
C GLU A 55 -35.35 -1.88 -23.12
N GLU A 56 -35.65 -0.60 -22.92
CA GLU A 56 -34.91 0.53 -23.50
C GLU A 56 -33.46 0.61 -22.97
N GLN A 57 -33.26 0.45 -21.66
CA GLN A 57 -31.92 0.41 -21.07
C GLN A 57 -31.13 -0.83 -21.54
N GLY A 58 -31.79 -1.98 -21.68
CA GLY A 58 -31.18 -3.20 -22.22
C GLY A 58 -30.72 -3.04 -23.67
N LEU A 59 -31.56 -2.43 -24.52
CA LEU A 59 -31.22 -2.12 -25.91
C LEU A 59 -30.04 -1.15 -26.00
N LEU A 60 -30.06 -0.08 -25.19
CA LEU A 60 -29.00 0.91 -25.15
C LEU A 60 -27.66 0.30 -24.72
N ASN A 61 -27.67 -0.60 -23.73
CA ASN A 61 -26.48 -1.33 -23.31
C ASN A 61 -25.89 -2.19 -24.45
N ALA A 62 -26.74 -2.91 -25.18
CA ALA A 62 -26.32 -3.75 -26.30
C ALA A 62 -25.73 -2.92 -27.44
N VAL A 63 -26.38 -1.81 -27.79
CA VAL A 63 -25.92 -0.85 -28.81
C VAL A 63 -24.53 -0.31 -28.45
N VAL A 64 -24.37 0.23 -27.24
CA VAL A 64 -23.12 0.84 -26.80
C VAL A 64 -22.00 -0.19 -26.69
N SER A 65 -22.32 -1.42 -26.26
CA SER A 65 -21.35 -2.52 -26.23
C SER A 65 -20.89 -2.93 -27.62
N ALA A 66 -21.80 -2.99 -28.60
CA ALA A 66 -21.47 -3.26 -30.00
C ALA A 66 -20.61 -2.13 -30.60
N MET A 67 -20.94 -0.88 -30.29
CA MET A 67 -20.13 0.29 -30.65
C MET A 67 -18.72 0.22 -30.04
N SER A 68 -18.59 -0.23 -28.79
CA SER A 68 -17.27 -0.38 -28.14
C SER A 68 -16.43 -1.45 -28.82
N ALA A 69 -17.02 -2.61 -29.14
CA ALA A 69 -16.35 -3.68 -29.87
C ALA A 69 -15.91 -3.24 -31.27
N SER A 70 -16.79 -2.51 -31.96
CA SER A 70 -16.51 -1.86 -33.24
C SER A 70 -15.30 -0.93 -33.17
N ARG A 71 -15.28 -0.01 -32.18
CA ARG A 71 -14.21 0.97 -32.00
C ARG A 71 -12.86 0.31 -31.75
N ARG A 72 -12.81 -0.79 -30.98
CA ARG A 72 -11.59 -1.60 -30.77
C ARG A 72 -11.08 -2.26 -32.06
N LEU A 73 -11.96 -2.54 -33.03
CA LEU A 73 -11.60 -3.17 -34.29
C LEU A 73 -11.17 -2.18 -35.37
N ILE A 74 -11.70 -0.95 -35.36
CA ILE A 74 -11.54 0.02 -36.46
C ILE A 74 -10.71 1.25 -36.09
N GLY A 75 -10.58 1.53 -34.79
CA GLY A 75 -9.95 2.74 -34.27
C GLY A 75 -11.00 3.82 -34.09
N SER A 76 -10.66 4.86 -33.35
CA SER A 76 -11.44 6.09 -33.34
C SER A 76 -11.23 6.84 -34.66
N SER A 77 -12.27 7.54 -35.10
CA SER A 77 -12.11 8.68 -36.01
C SER A 77 -10.97 9.55 -35.49
N GLY A 78 -10.07 10.01 -36.36
CA GLY A 78 -8.85 10.70 -35.93
C GLY A 78 -9.13 11.96 -35.10
N VAL A 79 -8.08 12.59 -34.58
CA VAL A 79 -8.21 13.91 -33.94
C VAL A 79 -8.90 14.87 -34.93
N GLY A 80 -10.08 15.39 -34.56
CA GLY A 80 -10.87 16.32 -35.38
C GLY A 80 -12.02 15.73 -36.21
N GLU A 81 -12.27 14.41 -36.19
CA GLU A 81 -13.43 13.80 -36.85
C GLU A 81 -14.56 13.45 -35.85
N ASP A 82 -15.49 14.39 -35.63
CA ASP A 82 -16.62 14.18 -34.72
C ASP A 82 -17.79 13.44 -35.41
N ASN A 83 -18.06 12.20 -34.96
CA ASN A 83 -19.27 11.48 -35.36
C ASN A 83 -20.42 11.82 -34.39
N SER A 84 -21.05 12.97 -34.59
CA SER A 84 -22.05 13.60 -33.69
C SER A 84 -23.19 12.67 -33.25
N ASN A 85 -23.67 11.78 -34.12
CA ASN A 85 -24.74 10.84 -33.78
C ASN A 85 -24.31 9.79 -32.75
N SER A 86 -23.10 9.24 -32.89
CA SER A 86 -22.55 8.28 -31.92
C SER A 86 -22.36 8.90 -30.54
N MET A 87 -21.94 10.18 -30.50
CA MET A 87 -21.68 10.91 -29.26
C MET A 87 -22.97 11.25 -28.50
N ASN A 88 -24.05 11.60 -29.21
CA ASN A 88 -25.37 11.82 -28.60
C ASN A 88 -25.90 10.56 -27.88
N ILE A 89 -25.72 9.39 -28.48
CA ILE A 89 -26.13 8.10 -27.89
C ILE A 89 -25.32 7.82 -26.61
N VAL A 90 -24.02 8.08 -26.64
CA VAL A 90 -23.12 7.87 -25.49
C VAL A 90 -23.44 8.84 -24.35
N GLU A 91 -23.75 10.10 -24.64
CA GLU A 91 -24.20 11.06 -23.64
C GLU A 91 -25.51 10.63 -22.95
N GLU A 92 -26.47 10.13 -23.73
CA GLU A 92 -27.74 9.62 -23.21
C GLU A 92 -27.50 8.37 -22.34
N ALA A 93 -26.60 7.48 -22.77
CA ALA A 93 -26.19 6.32 -22.00
C ALA A 93 -25.51 6.67 -20.68
N LEU A 94 -24.72 7.75 -20.62
CA LEU A 94 -24.10 8.23 -19.38
C LEU A 94 -25.13 8.81 -18.37
N LYS A 95 -26.28 9.28 -18.84
CA LYS A 95 -27.38 9.82 -18.00
C LYS A 95 -28.35 8.75 -17.51
N CYS A 96 -28.23 7.51 -17.99
CA CYS A 96 -29.15 6.41 -17.64
C CYS A 96 -29.10 6.03 -16.17
N ARG A 97 -30.23 5.52 -15.63
CA ARG A 97 -30.34 5.04 -14.23
C ARG A 97 -29.52 3.77 -13.98
N ASP A 98 -29.46 2.85 -14.95
CA ASP A 98 -28.64 1.63 -14.84
C ASP A 98 -27.14 1.94 -14.95
N VAL A 99 -26.41 1.54 -13.92
CA VAL A 99 -24.95 1.67 -13.84
C VAL A 99 -24.22 0.84 -14.90
N LEU A 100 -24.78 -0.29 -15.35
CA LEU A 100 -24.16 -1.13 -16.38
C LEU A 100 -24.13 -0.42 -17.73
N VAL A 101 -25.21 0.28 -18.09
CA VAL A 101 -25.29 1.12 -19.29
C VAL A 101 -24.24 2.23 -19.23
N ARG A 102 -24.13 2.92 -18.09
CA ARG A 102 -23.12 3.97 -17.90
C ARG A 102 -21.69 3.42 -18.00
N ILE A 103 -21.43 2.22 -17.45
CA ILE A 103 -20.13 1.55 -17.56
C ILE A 103 -19.83 1.18 -19.01
N ALA A 104 -20.79 0.68 -19.78
CA ALA A 104 -20.61 0.37 -21.20
C ALA A 104 -20.32 1.65 -22.01
N ALA A 105 -20.99 2.76 -21.70
CA ALA A 105 -20.73 4.06 -22.33
C ALA A 105 -19.30 4.54 -22.04
N PHE A 106 -18.86 4.41 -20.80
CA PHE A 106 -17.48 4.74 -20.44
C PHE A 106 -16.46 3.83 -21.13
N GLU A 107 -16.77 2.54 -21.26
CA GLU A 107 -15.95 1.59 -22.00
C GLU A 107 -15.85 1.94 -23.50
N TYR A 108 -16.91 2.45 -24.11
CA TYR A 108 -16.88 2.97 -25.49
C TYR A 108 -15.97 4.19 -25.63
N ILE A 109 -16.04 5.15 -24.71
CA ILE A 109 -15.21 6.37 -24.75
C ILE A 109 -13.71 5.99 -24.69
N VAL A 110 -13.37 5.01 -23.84
CA VAL A 110 -11.99 4.56 -23.60
C VAL A 110 -11.50 3.55 -24.64
N ALA A 111 -12.40 2.93 -25.41
CA ALA A 111 -12.05 1.93 -26.42
C ALA A 111 -11.21 2.53 -27.56
N GLY A 112 -10.13 1.85 -27.94
CA GLY A 112 -9.25 2.19 -29.05
C GLY A 112 -8.52 0.95 -29.57
N GLN A 113 -7.89 1.07 -30.74
CA GLN A 113 -7.10 0.03 -31.37
C GLN A 113 -5.71 -0.12 -30.76
N ALA A 114 -5.13 0.99 -30.29
CA ALA A 114 -3.76 1.02 -29.76
C ALA A 114 -3.65 1.99 -28.58
N LEU A 115 -2.65 1.75 -27.72
CA LEU A 115 -2.34 2.66 -26.59
C LEU A 115 -1.80 4.01 -27.07
N THR A 116 -1.21 4.09 -28.26
CA THR A 116 -0.67 5.33 -28.83
C THR A 116 -1.71 6.13 -29.63
N GLU A 117 -2.95 5.65 -29.70
CA GLU A 117 -4.03 6.31 -30.43
C GLU A 117 -4.61 7.47 -29.60
N PRO A 118 -4.63 8.70 -30.13
CA PRO A 118 -5.11 9.86 -29.38
C PRO A 118 -6.62 9.82 -29.12
N TYR A 119 -7.05 10.52 -28.08
CA TYR A 119 -8.48 10.81 -27.85
C TYR A 119 -8.92 12.03 -28.67
N SER A 120 -10.17 12.07 -29.12
CA SER A 120 -10.73 13.32 -29.64
C SER A 120 -11.02 14.30 -28.49
N SER A 121 -11.10 15.60 -28.78
CA SER A 121 -11.49 16.62 -27.80
C SER A 121 -12.86 16.31 -27.17
N GLU A 122 -13.77 15.75 -27.97
CA GLU A 122 -15.08 15.31 -27.50
C GLU A 122 -15.01 14.08 -26.58
N ASP A 123 -14.18 13.07 -26.89
CA ASP A 123 -13.94 11.95 -25.97
C ASP A 123 -13.40 12.48 -24.64
N MET A 124 -12.44 13.42 -24.66
CA MET A 124 -11.87 14.00 -23.45
C MET A 124 -12.93 14.74 -22.61
N ARG A 125 -13.88 15.43 -23.26
CA ARG A 125 -15.03 16.05 -22.58
C ARG A 125 -15.94 15.00 -21.95
N LEU A 126 -16.26 13.93 -22.68
CA LEU A 126 -17.10 12.84 -22.20
C LEU A 126 -16.44 12.04 -21.08
N VAL A 127 -15.11 11.88 -21.07
CA VAL A 127 -14.35 11.30 -19.95
C VAL A 127 -14.61 12.09 -18.66
N LYS A 128 -14.57 13.43 -18.70
CA LYS A 128 -14.85 14.26 -17.51
C LYS A 128 -16.26 14.02 -16.99
N HIS A 129 -17.26 13.94 -17.89
CA HIS A 129 -18.64 13.65 -17.51
C HIS A 129 -18.80 12.23 -16.94
N ALA A 130 -18.26 11.22 -17.62
CA ALA A 130 -18.34 9.83 -17.22
C ALA A 130 -17.72 9.60 -15.83
N ILE A 131 -16.57 10.23 -15.56
CA ILE A 131 -15.90 10.12 -14.27
C ILE A 131 -16.69 10.81 -13.16
N ALA A 132 -17.27 11.98 -13.40
CA ALA A 132 -18.13 12.63 -12.41
C ALA A 132 -19.33 11.75 -11.99
N VAL A 133 -19.87 10.96 -12.91
CA VAL A 133 -21.06 10.11 -12.68
C VAL A 133 -20.72 8.70 -12.18
N LEU A 134 -19.61 8.11 -12.64
CA LEU A 134 -19.22 6.73 -12.32
C LEU A 134 -18.29 6.62 -11.11
N PHE A 135 -17.56 7.67 -10.78
CA PHE A 135 -16.56 7.65 -9.72
C PHE A 135 -17.21 7.83 -8.35
N MET A 136 -18.05 6.86 -7.98
CA MET A 136 -18.62 6.61 -6.65
C MET A 136 -19.55 5.40 -6.75
N PRO A 137 -19.04 4.16 -6.67
CA PRO A 137 -19.91 3.01 -6.73
C PRO A 137 -20.29 2.59 -5.30
N ASP A 138 -21.51 2.95 -4.90
CA ASP A 138 -22.31 2.04 -4.07
C ASP A 138 -22.66 0.74 -4.82
N GLY A 139 -22.23 0.62 -6.07
CA GLY A 139 -22.28 -0.58 -6.88
C GLY A 139 -21.46 -1.77 -6.38
N ARG A 140 -21.80 -2.95 -6.91
CA ARG A 140 -21.26 -4.27 -6.53
C ARG A 140 -19.74 -4.35 -6.78
N PRO A 141 -18.99 -5.21 -6.05
CA PRO A 141 -17.55 -5.39 -6.25
C PRO A 141 -17.12 -5.63 -7.71
N ALA A 142 -17.93 -6.38 -8.48
CA ALA A 142 -17.71 -6.64 -9.90
C ALA A 142 -17.72 -5.36 -10.76
N GLN A 143 -18.69 -4.47 -10.52
CA GLN A 143 -18.79 -3.18 -11.21
C GLN A 143 -17.59 -2.29 -10.90
N ARG A 144 -17.16 -2.24 -9.63
CA ARG A 144 -15.94 -1.51 -9.22
C ARG A 144 -14.70 -2.04 -9.92
N SER A 145 -14.59 -3.36 -10.05
CA SER A 145 -13.48 -3.99 -10.76
C SER A 145 -13.49 -3.65 -12.25
N LYS A 146 -14.67 -3.65 -12.89
CA LYS A 146 -14.82 -3.26 -14.30
C LYS A 146 -14.45 -1.79 -14.52
N ILE A 147 -14.93 -0.88 -13.67
CA ILE A 147 -14.57 0.55 -13.74
C ILE A 147 -13.06 0.74 -13.59
N ARG A 148 -12.41 0.05 -12.64
CA ARG A 148 -10.94 0.11 -12.48
C ARG A 148 -10.18 -0.39 -13.72
N HIS A 149 -10.70 -1.41 -14.39
CA HIS A 149 -10.10 -1.89 -15.64
C HIS A 149 -10.20 -0.83 -16.74
N ILE A 150 -11.37 -0.21 -16.89
CA ILE A 150 -11.57 0.88 -17.86
C ILE A 150 -10.66 2.07 -17.52
N LEU A 151 -10.54 2.45 -16.25
CA LEU A 151 -9.63 3.52 -15.82
C LEU A 151 -8.16 3.19 -16.12
N ARG A 152 -7.74 1.92 -16.02
CA ARG A 152 -6.41 1.49 -16.45
C ARG A 152 -6.17 1.80 -17.93
N ASP A 153 -7.12 1.41 -18.76
CA ASP A 153 -7.01 1.51 -20.20
C ASP A 153 -7.07 2.99 -20.62
N LEU A 154 -7.87 3.80 -19.92
CA LEU A 154 -7.90 5.25 -20.04
C LEU A 154 -6.52 5.83 -19.75
N TRP A 155 -5.94 5.54 -18.58
CA TRP A 155 -4.61 6.04 -18.20
C TRP A 155 -3.52 5.60 -19.15
N GLY A 156 -3.49 4.31 -19.51
CA GLY A 156 -2.54 3.75 -20.47
C GLY A 156 -2.58 4.52 -21.76
N ARG A 157 -3.75 4.57 -22.40
CA ARG A 157 -3.88 5.23 -23.70
C ARG A 157 -3.64 6.73 -23.62
N LEU A 158 -4.09 7.41 -22.56
CA LEU A 158 -3.89 8.86 -22.39
C LEU A 158 -2.40 9.21 -22.22
N ILE A 159 -1.67 8.45 -21.40
CA ILE A 159 -0.23 8.67 -21.15
C ILE A 159 0.59 8.32 -22.40
N TYR A 160 0.40 7.14 -22.99
CA TYR A 160 1.21 6.71 -24.15
C TYR A 160 0.91 7.53 -25.41
N SER A 161 -0.34 7.90 -25.67
CA SER A 161 -0.69 8.78 -26.81
C SER A 161 -0.09 10.18 -26.65
N ARG A 162 -0.02 10.70 -25.42
CA ARG A 162 0.65 11.97 -25.10
C ARG A 162 2.17 11.87 -25.27
N GLU A 163 2.82 10.83 -24.77
CA GLU A 163 4.28 10.63 -24.93
C GLU A 163 4.67 10.49 -26.40
N THR A 164 3.86 9.76 -27.18
CA THR A 164 4.04 9.67 -28.64
C THR A 164 3.71 10.98 -29.35
N ALA A 165 2.77 11.78 -28.83
CA ALA A 165 2.57 13.15 -29.30
C ALA A 165 3.82 13.99 -29.02
N LEU A 166 4.41 13.99 -27.82
CA LEU A 166 5.62 14.76 -27.53
C LEU A 166 6.81 14.36 -28.39
N SER A 167 7.02 13.06 -28.59
CA SER A 167 8.11 12.54 -29.42
C SER A 167 7.85 12.56 -30.93
N ALA A 168 6.64 12.93 -31.37
CA ALA A 168 6.21 12.91 -32.78
C ALA A 168 6.28 11.51 -33.43
N THR A 169 6.02 10.44 -32.67
CA THR A 169 6.19 9.05 -33.12
C THR A 169 4.86 8.30 -33.28
N ALA A 170 4.93 7.08 -33.83
CA ALA A 170 3.84 6.10 -33.85
C ALA A 170 2.57 6.53 -34.61
N TRP A 171 1.48 6.88 -33.91
CA TRP A 171 0.26 7.34 -34.58
C TRP A 171 0.50 8.68 -35.28
N TRP A 172 1.20 9.60 -34.61
CA TRP A 172 1.48 10.94 -35.11
C TRP A 172 2.39 10.92 -36.34
N GLU A 173 3.42 10.09 -36.33
CA GLU A 173 4.31 9.88 -37.47
C GLU A 173 3.55 9.34 -38.69
N ARG A 174 2.72 8.30 -38.51
CA ARG A 174 1.94 7.70 -39.60
C ARG A 174 0.99 8.69 -40.26
N GLN A 175 0.33 9.54 -39.48
CA GLN A 175 -0.57 10.56 -40.01
C GLN A 175 0.18 11.68 -40.71
N ARG A 176 1.32 12.12 -40.15
CA ARG A 176 2.20 13.10 -40.81
C ARG A 176 2.73 12.60 -42.15
N MET A 177 3.07 11.31 -42.26
CA MET A 177 3.52 10.69 -43.52
C MET A 177 2.38 10.54 -44.54
N ALA A 178 1.12 10.47 -44.09
CA ALA A 178 -0.05 10.41 -44.97
C ALA A 178 -0.50 11.80 -45.48
N ALA A 179 0.00 12.89 -44.89
CA ALA A 179 -0.31 14.25 -45.31
C ALA A 179 0.52 14.66 -46.55
N ASP A 180 -0.17 14.83 -47.68
CA ASP A 180 0.42 14.97 -49.02
C ASP A 180 0.92 16.40 -49.37
N ARG A 181 0.66 17.40 -48.51
CA ARG A 181 0.97 18.84 -48.75
C ARG A 181 1.54 19.54 -47.51
N ASP A 182 2.40 20.55 -47.70
CA ASP A 182 3.01 21.32 -46.60
C ASP A 182 1.98 22.08 -45.74
N GLU A 183 0.93 22.69 -46.32
CA GLU A 183 -0.16 23.31 -45.56
C GLU A 183 -0.92 22.30 -44.66
N SER A 184 -0.99 21.03 -45.10
CA SER A 184 -1.60 19.95 -44.31
C SER A 184 -0.69 19.48 -43.17
N ARG A 185 0.63 19.65 -43.29
CA ARG A 185 1.60 19.33 -42.24
C ARG A 185 1.59 20.37 -41.13
N ASP A 186 1.52 21.66 -41.47
CA ASP A 186 1.41 22.74 -40.48
C ASP A 186 0.11 22.64 -39.68
N HIS A 187 -0.99 22.31 -40.35
CA HIS A 187 -2.26 22.03 -39.69
C HIS A 187 -2.15 20.85 -38.71
N PHE A 188 -1.45 19.78 -39.10
CA PHE A 188 -1.26 18.59 -38.27
C PHE A 188 -0.37 18.86 -37.05
N GLU A 189 0.70 19.62 -37.19
CA GLU A 189 1.55 20.03 -36.07
C GLU A 189 0.80 20.95 -35.10
N LYS A 190 -0.07 21.84 -35.61
CA LYS A 190 -0.96 22.64 -34.77
C LYS A 190 -1.93 21.76 -33.97
N LEU A 191 -2.57 20.79 -34.63
CA LEU A 191 -3.49 19.85 -33.99
C LEU A 191 -2.79 18.99 -32.92
N ARG A 192 -1.55 18.58 -33.19
CA ARG A 192 -0.69 17.88 -32.23
C ARG A 192 -0.37 18.74 -31.01
N ALA A 193 -0.03 20.01 -31.22
CA ALA A 193 0.23 20.95 -30.13
C ALA A 193 -1.02 21.19 -29.26
N GLU A 194 -2.18 21.36 -29.89
CA GLU A 194 -3.48 21.48 -29.20
C GLU A 194 -3.79 20.21 -28.38
N TYR A 195 -3.59 19.03 -28.98
CA TYR A 195 -3.78 17.75 -28.29
C TYR A 195 -2.91 17.60 -27.04
N ILE A 196 -1.63 17.98 -27.12
CA ILE A 196 -0.71 17.91 -25.97
C ILE A 196 -1.29 18.74 -24.81
N VAL A 197 -1.71 19.99 -25.08
CA VAL A 197 -2.29 20.88 -24.07
C VAL A 197 -3.58 20.32 -23.49
N GLU A 198 -4.50 19.82 -24.32
CA GLU A 198 -5.76 19.24 -23.85
C GLU A 198 -5.54 17.98 -23.01
N SER A 199 -4.60 17.12 -23.42
CA SER A 199 -4.24 15.91 -22.70
C SER A 199 -3.63 16.23 -21.33
N ASP A 200 -2.78 17.26 -21.23
CA ASP A 200 -2.19 17.74 -19.97
C ASP A 200 -3.27 18.21 -19.00
N LEU A 201 -4.20 19.03 -19.49
CA LEU A 201 -5.32 19.53 -18.70
C LEU A 201 -6.25 18.42 -18.24
N LEU A 202 -6.50 17.40 -19.08
CA LEU A 202 -7.29 16.24 -18.69
C LEU A 202 -6.56 15.43 -17.61
N ILE A 203 -5.28 15.12 -17.78
CA ILE A 203 -4.47 14.39 -16.78
C ILE A 203 -4.52 15.12 -15.43
N GLN A 204 -4.26 16.44 -15.41
CA GLN A 204 -4.33 17.25 -14.19
C GLN A 204 -5.72 17.20 -13.55
N TYR A 205 -6.79 17.35 -14.35
CA TYR A 205 -8.16 17.25 -13.86
C TYR A 205 -8.43 15.89 -13.20
N LEU A 206 -8.04 14.79 -13.84
CA LEU A 206 -8.24 13.43 -13.33
C LEU A 206 -7.52 13.20 -12.00
N PHE A 207 -6.29 13.69 -11.87
CA PHE A 207 -5.55 13.61 -10.61
C PHE A 207 -6.19 14.45 -9.51
N ILE A 208 -6.56 15.70 -9.80
CA ILE A 208 -7.22 16.57 -8.81
C ILE A 208 -8.55 15.96 -8.38
N PHE A 209 -9.33 15.43 -9.33
CA PHE A 209 -10.62 14.82 -9.05
C PHE A 209 -10.49 13.57 -8.18
N THR A 210 -9.54 12.68 -8.51
CA THR A 210 -9.29 11.48 -7.71
C THR A 210 -8.74 11.81 -6.31
N ALA A 211 -7.81 12.76 -6.20
CA ALA A 211 -7.28 13.24 -4.92
C ALA A 211 -8.37 13.90 -4.05
N LYS A 212 -9.26 14.71 -4.65
CA LYS A 212 -10.44 15.25 -3.96
C LYS A 212 -11.36 14.17 -3.43
N GLY A 213 -11.36 12.96 -3.98
CA GLY A 213 -12.11 11.81 -3.45
C GLY A 213 -11.56 11.24 -2.14
N CYS A 214 -10.35 11.64 -1.72
CA CYS A 214 -9.72 11.22 -0.47
C CYS A 214 -9.98 12.17 0.72
N TYR A 215 -10.94 13.09 0.61
CA TYR A 215 -11.24 14.06 1.67
C TYR A 215 -11.58 13.41 3.04
N PRO A 216 -11.30 14.08 4.17
CA PRO A 216 -11.72 13.61 5.48
C PRO A 216 -13.24 13.39 5.55
N GLY A 217 -13.67 12.21 6.02
CA GLY A 217 -15.09 11.84 6.04
C GLY A 217 -15.63 11.18 4.76
N ALA A 218 -14.84 11.04 3.70
CA ALA A 218 -15.21 10.23 2.55
C ALA A 218 -15.45 8.75 2.93
N SER A 219 -16.40 8.08 2.27
CA SER A 219 -16.64 6.66 2.51
C SER A 219 -15.40 5.83 2.19
N HIS A 220 -15.17 4.73 2.93
CA HIS A 220 -14.03 3.83 2.72
C HIS A 220 -13.90 3.42 1.24
N LYS A 221 -15.02 3.03 0.61
CA LYS A 221 -15.04 2.60 -0.79
C LYS A 221 -14.59 3.70 -1.75
N ARG A 222 -14.96 4.96 -1.47
CA ARG A 222 -14.57 6.12 -2.30
C ARG A 222 -13.08 6.39 -2.18
N LYS A 223 -12.56 6.45 -0.95
CA LYS A 223 -11.12 6.60 -0.70
C LYS A 223 -10.32 5.48 -1.37
N LEU A 224 -10.76 4.23 -1.23
CA LEU A 224 -10.08 3.08 -1.84
C LEU A 224 -10.05 3.20 -3.36
N ALA A 225 -11.18 3.55 -4.01
CA ALA A 225 -11.24 3.75 -5.44
C ALA A 225 -10.26 4.86 -5.88
N SER A 226 -10.25 6.00 -5.20
CA SER A 226 -9.32 7.10 -5.44
C SER A 226 -7.86 6.68 -5.33
N LEU A 227 -7.48 6.05 -4.22
CA LEU A 227 -6.10 5.65 -3.96
C LEU A 227 -5.61 4.61 -4.99
N LEU A 228 -6.46 3.64 -5.35
CA LEU A 228 -6.13 2.64 -6.37
C LEU A 228 -5.98 3.28 -7.76
N THR A 229 -6.83 4.23 -8.13
CA THR A 229 -6.72 4.95 -9.40
C THR A 229 -5.45 5.79 -9.45
N ILE A 230 -5.09 6.48 -8.36
CA ILE A 230 -3.82 7.23 -8.25
C ILE A 230 -2.63 6.28 -8.37
N ALA A 231 -2.63 5.15 -7.65
CA ALA A 231 -1.55 4.15 -7.71
C ALA A 231 -1.35 3.62 -9.12
N GLN A 232 -2.45 3.34 -9.82
CA GLN A 232 -2.45 2.82 -11.19
C GLN A 232 -1.91 3.84 -12.19
N ALA A 233 -2.38 5.09 -12.13
CA ALA A 233 -1.91 6.17 -12.99
C ALA A 233 -0.39 6.35 -12.86
N LYS A 234 0.12 6.37 -11.62
CA LYS A 234 1.55 6.48 -11.32
C LYS A 234 2.37 5.32 -11.87
N ARG A 235 1.89 4.07 -11.73
CA ARG A 235 2.58 2.89 -12.27
C ARG A 235 2.69 2.90 -13.78
N ILE A 236 1.66 3.40 -14.47
CA ILE A 236 1.64 3.49 -15.93
C ILE A 236 2.59 4.60 -16.41
N ALA A 237 2.63 5.73 -15.71
CA ALA A 237 3.48 6.88 -16.04
C ALA A 237 4.99 6.65 -15.82
N GLY A 238 5.46 5.43 -15.54
CA GLY A 238 6.89 5.10 -15.54
C GLY A 238 7.76 5.67 -14.41
N GLY A 239 7.24 6.53 -13.53
CA GLY A 239 8.05 7.25 -12.54
C GLY A 239 8.80 8.42 -13.19
N ASP A 240 8.47 9.65 -12.77
CA ASP A 240 8.98 10.94 -13.27
C ASP A 240 9.14 11.05 -14.79
N HIS A 241 8.01 11.07 -15.50
CA HIS A 241 7.94 11.69 -16.81
C HIS A 241 7.36 13.11 -16.70
N ASP A 242 8.19 14.09 -17.05
CA ASP A 242 7.95 15.50 -17.39
C ASP A 242 6.63 16.17 -16.95
N GLY A 243 6.77 17.09 -15.98
CA GLY A 243 5.98 18.33 -15.86
C GLY A 243 4.51 18.22 -15.44
N VAL A 244 3.71 17.35 -16.07
CA VAL A 244 2.25 17.26 -15.83
C VAL A 244 1.94 16.62 -14.48
N PHE A 245 2.83 15.76 -14.00
CA PHE A 245 2.74 15.18 -12.66
C PHE A 245 3.36 16.09 -11.59
N SER A 246 3.97 17.23 -11.92
CA SER A 246 4.65 18.10 -10.94
C SER A 246 3.70 18.69 -9.87
N ASP A 247 2.39 18.77 -10.16
CA ASP A 247 1.35 19.16 -9.20
C ASP A 247 1.02 18.08 -8.14
N LEU A 248 1.85 17.03 -8.05
CA LEU A 248 1.80 15.93 -7.07
C LEU A 248 1.69 16.38 -5.60
N ARG A 249 2.01 17.62 -5.24
CA ARG A 249 1.86 18.13 -3.86
C ARG A 249 0.44 17.93 -3.31
N ARG A 250 -0.60 18.17 -4.12
CA ARG A 250 -2.01 17.97 -3.71
C ARG A 250 -2.38 16.50 -3.58
N ILE A 251 -1.76 15.65 -4.40
CA ILE A 251 -1.96 14.19 -4.34
C ILE A 251 -1.29 13.64 -3.10
N THR A 252 -0.12 14.14 -2.72
CA THR A 252 0.59 13.53 -1.60
C THR A 252 -0.04 13.81 -0.25
N GLY A 253 -0.63 15.00 -0.04
CA GLY A 253 -1.47 15.20 1.15
C GLY A 253 -2.62 14.18 1.23
N ALA A 254 -3.24 13.84 0.09
CA ALA A 254 -4.26 12.79 0.04
C ALA A 254 -3.70 11.39 0.29
N LEU A 255 -2.48 11.09 -0.16
CA LEU A 255 -1.81 9.83 0.14
C LEU A 255 -1.42 9.74 1.62
N GLU A 256 -0.87 10.80 2.20
CA GLU A 256 -0.48 10.88 3.62
C GLU A 256 -1.68 10.68 4.53
N LEU A 257 -2.79 11.38 4.26
CA LEU A 257 -4.07 11.14 4.93
C LEU A 257 -4.59 9.72 4.70
N GLY A 258 -4.30 9.11 3.55
CA GLY A 258 -4.65 7.73 3.25
C GLY A 258 -3.85 6.70 4.06
N VAL A 259 -2.59 6.98 4.38
CA VAL A 259 -1.73 6.10 5.20
C VAL A 259 -2.19 6.08 6.67
N VAL A 260 -2.79 7.18 7.16
CA VAL A 260 -3.36 7.30 8.51
C VAL A 260 -4.85 6.87 8.54
N ASP A 261 -5.40 6.30 7.46
CA ASP A 261 -6.82 5.94 7.39
C ASP A 261 -7.20 4.79 8.33
N ASN A 262 -8.44 4.78 8.83
CA ASN A 262 -8.93 3.74 9.74
C ASN A 262 -9.07 2.35 9.09
N TRP A 263 -9.05 2.27 7.75
CA TRP A 263 -9.24 1.02 7.02
C TRP A 263 -7.94 0.54 6.36
N ASP A 264 -7.57 -0.70 6.63
CA ASP A 264 -6.32 -1.30 6.17
C ASP A 264 -6.17 -1.26 4.64
N GLN A 265 -7.24 -1.53 3.89
CA GLN A 265 -7.20 -1.49 2.42
C GLN A 265 -6.84 -0.11 1.88
N ASN A 266 -7.32 0.97 2.52
CA ASN A 266 -6.96 2.33 2.17
C ASN A 266 -5.49 2.58 2.49
N ARG A 267 -5.03 2.22 3.70
CA ARG A 267 -3.63 2.41 4.11
C ARG A 267 -2.66 1.72 3.15
N THR A 268 -2.92 0.45 2.84
CA THR A 268 -2.11 -0.32 1.88
C THR A 268 -2.15 0.28 0.47
N ALA A 269 -3.33 0.72 -0.01
CA ALA A 269 -3.43 1.36 -1.32
C ALA A 269 -2.67 2.69 -1.38
N ALA A 270 -2.78 3.52 -0.33
CA ALA A 270 -2.07 4.78 -0.21
C ALA A 270 -0.55 4.58 -0.16
N TYR A 271 -0.09 3.66 0.69
CA TYR A 271 1.33 3.33 0.80
C TYR A 271 1.91 2.80 -0.52
N ASN A 272 1.21 1.90 -1.21
CA ASN A 272 1.62 1.41 -2.52
C ASN A 272 1.67 2.51 -3.58
N ALA A 273 0.73 3.47 -3.53
CA ALA A 273 0.73 4.64 -4.41
C ALA A 273 1.90 5.59 -4.11
N MET A 274 2.35 5.65 -2.84
CA MET A 274 3.53 6.41 -2.44
C MET A 274 4.83 5.77 -2.89
N LEU A 275 4.95 4.44 -2.80
CA LEU A 275 6.14 3.70 -3.24
C LEU A 275 6.41 3.83 -4.75
N ALA A 276 5.35 4.03 -5.54
CA ALA A 276 5.44 4.28 -6.97
C ALA A 276 6.02 5.67 -7.31
N SER A 277 6.25 6.55 -6.33
CA SER A 277 6.87 7.86 -6.54
C SER A 277 8.30 7.90 -5.98
N SER A 278 9.24 8.26 -6.85
CA SER A 278 10.62 8.67 -6.54
C SER A 278 10.64 9.87 -5.59
N ASP A 279 9.74 10.83 -5.78
CA ASP A 279 9.76 12.07 -5.01
C ASP A 279 8.95 12.03 -3.71
N LEU A 280 9.60 12.37 -2.59
CA LEU A 280 8.91 13.00 -1.47
C LEU A 280 8.71 14.47 -1.87
N ASN A 281 7.68 14.74 -2.68
CA ASN A 281 6.93 16.00 -2.67
C ASN A 281 7.70 17.32 -2.82
N GLY A 282 8.66 17.45 -3.74
CA GLY A 282 9.37 18.72 -3.83
C GLY A 282 10.12 19.10 -2.54
N LEU A 283 10.40 18.12 -1.67
CA LEU A 283 11.54 18.14 -0.75
C LEU A 283 12.83 17.92 -1.56
N GLU A 284 12.90 18.54 -2.75
CA GLU A 284 14.12 18.69 -3.53
C GLU A 284 15.17 19.34 -2.63
N GLU A 285 16.44 18.98 -2.87
CA GLU A 285 17.65 19.42 -2.18
C GLU A 285 17.92 20.93 -2.31
N ARG A 286 16.91 21.79 -2.13
CA ARG A 286 17.14 23.21 -1.88
C ARG A 286 17.37 23.37 -0.39
N GLU A 287 18.51 23.94 -0.03
CA GLU A 287 18.89 24.25 1.36
C GLU A 287 17.78 25.01 2.11
N ASP A 288 16.94 25.75 1.38
CA ASP A 288 15.80 26.51 1.88
C ASP A 288 14.59 25.67 2.37
N ASN A 289 14.49 24.37 1.99
CA ASN A 289 13.34 23.51 2.33
C ASN A 289 13.54 22.66 3.61
N GLY A 290 14.68 22.80 4.31
CA GLY A 290 15.00 22.00 5.50
C GLY A 290 13.96 22.08 6.63
N HIS A 291 13.31 23.23 6.79
CA HIS A 291 12.24 23.42 7.79
C HIS A 291 10.98 22.60 7.47
N VAL A 292 10.59 22.50 6.20
CA VAL A 292 9.41 21.71 5.79
C VAL A 292 9.68 20.22 5.96
N GLN A 293 10.90 19.78 5.67
CA GLN A 293 11.36 18.40 5.92
C GLN A 293 11.33 18.09 7.42
N ALA A 294 11.86 18.97 8.26
CA ALA A 294 11.86 18.79 9.71
C ALA A 294 10.43 18.75 10.29
N GLN A 295 9.52 19.61 9.83
CA GLN A 295 8.12 19.61 10.26
C GLN A 295 7.39 18.32 9.86
N PHE A 296 7.59 17.84 8.64
CA PHE A 296 7.03 16.57 8.19
C PHE A 296 7.50 15.42 9.09
N LEU A 297 8.81 15.34 9.34
CA LEU A 297 9.41 14.27 10.14
C LEU A 297 9.01 14.35 11.62
N SER A 298 8.82 15.55 12.18
CA SER A 298 8.19 15.72 13.50
C SER A 298 6.78 15.17 13.52
N GLY A 299 5.98 15.46 12.49
CA GLY A 299 4.65 14.86 12.32
C GLY A 299 4.69 13.33 12.28
N VAL A 300 5.64 12.75 11.53
CA VAL A 300 5.82 11.28 11.47
C VAL A 300 6.27 10.71 12.82
N SER A 301 7.19 11.36 13.54
CA SER A 301 7.60 10.93 14.89
C SER A 301 6.45 10.95 15.89
N LYS A 302 5.54 11.92 15.81
CA LYS A 302 4.33 11.96 16.63
C LYS A 302 3.40 10.79 16.33
N LEU A 303 3.27 10.40 15.06
CA LEU A 303 2.49 9.21 14.69
C LEU A 303 3.13 7.93 15.25
N VAL A 304 4.45 7.76 15.14
CA VAL A 304 5.17 6.61 15.71
C VAL A 304 4.97 6.48 17.22
N ARG A 305 4.94 7.61 17.93
CA ARG A 305 4.70 7.67 19.38
C ARG A 305 3.22 7.59 19.77
N SER A 306 2.32 7.33 18.82
CA SER A 306 0.92 7.20 19.19
C SER A 306 0.68 5.89 19.95
N ALA A 307 -0.06 5.95 21.06
CA ALA A 307 -0.56 4.76 21.73
C ALA A 307 -1.55 3.96 20.87
N ARG A 308 -2.07 4.54 19.79
CA ARG A 308 -2.97 3.88 18.86
C ARG A 308 -2.16 3.15 17.79
N LEU A 309 -2.25 1.82 17.81
CA LEU A 309 -1.57 0.94 16.85
C LEU A 309 -1.65 1.40 15.39
N ARG A 310 -2.82 1.88 14.95
CA ARG A 310 -3.02 2.32 13.55
C ARG A 310 -2.23 3.57 13.19
N GLU A 311 -2.14 4.52 14.11
CA GLU A 311 -1.36 5.74 13.93
C GLU A 311 0.14 5.42 14.00
N ALA A 312 0.55 4.57 14.94
CA ALA A 312 1.93 4.08 15.04
C ALA A 312 2.39 3.34 13.78
N ASP A 313 1.55 2.46 13.23
CA ASP A 313 1.81 1.75 11.97
C ASP A 313 1.85 2.70 10.76
N ALA A 314 0.97 3.70 10.71
CA ALA A 314 1.03 4.75 9.69
C ALA A 314 2.35 5.53 9.75
N GLY A 315 2.80 5.92 10.95
CA GLY A 315 4.09 6.56 11.18
C GLY A 315 5.26 5.66 10.76
N ALA A 316 5.23 4.39 11.13
CA ALA A 316 6.24 3.40 10.76
C ALA A 316 6.31 3.16 9.24
N LEU A 317 5.18 3.14 8.53
CA LEU A 317 5.14 3.05 7.06
C LEU A 317 5.75 4.29 6.39
N LEU A 318 5.49 5.49 6.90
CA LEU A 318 6.10 6.72 6.40
C LEU A 318 7.62 6.71 6.65
N TRP A 319 8.07 6.22 7.80
CA TRP A 319 9.49 5.98 8.07
C TRP A 319 10.10 4.92 7.17
N ARG A 320 9.40 3.81 6.88
CA ARG A 320 9.83 2.81 5.90
C ARG A 320 10.03 3.43 4.51
N ARG A 321 9.12 4.31 4.08
CA ARG A 321 9.28 5.07 2.83
C ARG A 321 10.52 5.96 2.87
N PHE A 322 10.73 6.67 3.98
CA PHE A 322 11.91 7.51 4.17
C PHE A 322 13.20 6.68 4.14
N PHE A 323 13.24 5.54 4.84
CA PHE A 323 14.36 4.61 4.83
C PHE A 323 14.69 4.08 3.43
N ASN A 324 13.68 3.67 2.66
CA ASN A 324 13.87 3.20 1.29
C ASN A 324 14.43 4.26 0.35
N GLN A 325 14.15 5.53 0.61
CA GLN A 325 14.70 6.65 -0.15
C GLN A 325 16.20 6.86 0.12
N LEU A 326 16.68 6.54 1.32
CA LEU A 326 18.12 6.58 1.64
C LEU A 326 18.93 5.61 0.79
N SER A 327 18.34 4.45 0.43
CA SER A 327 19.00 3.41 -0.37
C SER A 327 19.15 3.76 -1.86
N LYS A 328 18.22 4.57 -2.42
CA LYS A 328 18.12 4.84 -3.87
C LYS A 328 19.06 5.96 -4.37
N GLY A 329 20.13 6.27 -3.63
CA GLY A 329 21.24 7.12 -4.07
C GLY A 329 20.97 8.63 -4.15
N GLY A 330 19.72 9.09 -4.05
CA GLY A 330 19.35 10.50 -4.19
C GLY A 330 19.26 11.31 -2.90
N ARG A 331 19.13 10.67 -1.71
CA ARG A 331 18.94 11.39 -0.44
C ARG A 331 19.95 10.95 0.59
N ARG A 332 20.86 11.87 0.95
CA ARG A 332 21.93 11.64 1.93
C ARG A 332 21.67 12.34 3.26
N TRP A 333 20.45 12.80 3.48
CA TRP A 333 20.10 13.60 4.65
C TRP A 333 19.56 12.70 5.75
N LEU A 334 20.31 12.61 6.84
CA LEU A 334 19.84 12.05 8.08
C LEU A 334 19.15 13.15 8.88
N PHE A 335 18.00 12.83 9.44
CA PHE A 335 17.33 13.66 10.42
C PHE A 335 17.51 12.98 11.77
N ALA A 336 18.41 13.52 12.59
CA ALA A 336 18.67 13.00 13.93
C ALA A 336 17.82 13.78 14.94
N SER A 337 17.00 13.05 15.70
CA SER A 337 16.36 13.61 16.89
C SER A 337 17.44 13.83 17.95
N THR A 338 17.49 15.03 18.53
CA THR A 338 18.31 15.26 19.73
C THR A 338 17.71 14.48 20.91
N PRO A 339 18.52 13.86 21.78
CA PRO A 339 18.03 13.25 23.01
C PRO A 339 17.54 14.33 23.99
N GLY A 340 16.29 14.24 24.46
CA GLY A 340 15.71 15.17 25.44
C GLY A 340 14.18 15.28 25.34
N GLU A 341 13.57 16.14 26.16
CA GLU A 341 12.10 16.36 26.18
C GLU A 341 11.53 16.83 24.83
N ARG A 342 12.37 17.39 23.95
CA ARG A 342 12.01 17.85 22.60
C ARG A 342 12.58 16.94 21.52
N HIS A 343 12.01 15.74 21.38
CA HIS A 343 12.20 14.83 20.25
C HIS A 343 11.74 15.37 18.87
N ASP A 344 11.62 16.69 18.72
CA ASP A 344 11.10 17.40 17.54
C ASP A 344 12.18 18.23 16.83
N GLU A 345 13.39 18.35 17.38
CA GLU A 345 14.51 19.01 16.69
C GLU A 345 15.29 17.99 15.86
N PHE A 346 15.03 17.99 14.57
CA PHE A 346 15.77 17.17 13.61
C PHE A 346 16.97 17.92 13.08
N LEU A 347 18.16 17.43 13.39
CA LEU A 347 19.39 17.87 12.75
C LEU A 347 19.50 17.22 11.37
N VAL A 348 19.56 18.05 10.34
CA VAL A 348 19.69 17.64 8.94
C VAL A 348 21.18 17.49 8.62
N LYS A 349 21.69 16.26 8.64
CA LYS A 349 23.10 15.96 8.34
C LYS A 349 23.24 15.26 7.01
N ARG A 350 24.07 15.81 6.11
CA ARG A 350 24.46 15.12 4.87
C ARG A 350 25.51 14.04 5.17
N LEU A 351 25.25 12.81 4.76
CA LEU A 351 26.14 11.66 4.89
C LEU A 351 26.81 11.32 3.56
N GLY A 352 27.97 10.65 3.63
CA GLY A 352 28.80 10.37 2.46
C GLY A 352 28.25 9.27 1.56
N ASN A 353 27.71 8.20 2.15
CA ASN A 353 27.21 7.02 1.46
C ASN A 353 25.78 6.64 1.92
N ALA A 354 25.09 5.77 1.17
CA ALA A 354 23.74 5.32 1.50
C ALA A 354 23.70 4.38 2.71
N CYS A 355 24.73 3.55 2.87
CA CYS A 355 24.87 2.56 3.94
C CYS A 355 24.92 3.23 5.33
N ASP A 356 25.76 4.24 5.51
CA ASP A 356 25.89 5.07 6.71
C ASP A 356 24.57 5.77 7.02
N ALA A 357 23.82 6.20 6.00
CA ALA A 357 22.51 6.80 6.18
C ALA A 357 21.49 5.80 6.72
N GLN A 358 21.47 4.58 6.18
CA GLN A 358 20.61 3.50 6.69
C GLN A 358 21.00 3.08 8.11
N LEU A 359 22.29 2.93 8.42
CA LEU A 359 22.77 2.60 9.77
C LEU A 359 22.47 3.72 10.77
N SER A 360 22.71 4.97 10.38
CA SER A 360 22.41 6.11 11.24
C SER A 360 20.91 6.25 11.48
N PHE A 361 20.07 5.92 10.50
CA PHE A 361 18.62 5.87 10.66
C PHE A 361 18.21 4.84 11.70
N ILE A 362 18.75 3.61 11.61
CA ILE A 362 18.52 2.55 12.59
C ILE A 362 19.03 2.99 13.97
N GLY A 363 20.22 3.59 14.06
CA GLY A 363 20.76 4.14 15.31
C GLY A 363 19.84 5.19 15.95
N ASN A 364 19.24 6.07 15.16
CA ASN A 364 18.25 7.04 15.67
C ASN A 364 16.97 6.38 16.19
N LEU A 365 16.49 5.32 15.53
CA LEU A 365 15.37 4.53 16.03
C LEU A 365 15.72 3.86 17.36
N LEU A 366 16.92 3.29 17.48
CA LEU A 366 17.39 2.66 18.72
C LEU A 366 17.53 3.69 19.85
N ASN A 367 18.10 4.86 19.59
CA ASN A 367 18.19 5.94 20.59
C ASN A 367 16.81 6.40 21.07
N SER A 368 15.84 6.48 20.15
CA SER A 368 14.45 6.85 20.49
C SER A 368 13.77 5.74 21.29
N MET A 369 14.05 4.48 20.96
CA MET A 369 13.57 3.31 21.71
C MET A 369 14.17 3.28 23.12
N ALA A 370 15.49 3.50 23.27
CA ALA A 370 16.20 3.58 24.53
C ALA A 370 15.65 4.67 25.45
N TYR A 371 15.35 5.84 24.89
CA TYR A 371 14.70 6.92 25.64
C TYR A 371 13.33 6.48 26.18
N MET A 372 12.49 5.86 25.35
CA MET A 372 11.18 5.36 25.79
C MET A 372 11.30 4.21 26.79
N THR A 373 12.30 3.34 26.63
CA THR A 373 12.61 2.27 27.60
C THR A 373 13.02 2.86 28.95
N GLN A 374 13.84 3.91 28.97
CA GLN A 374 14.23 4.60 30.19
C GLN A 374 13.03 5.28 30.85
N ARG A 375 12.23 6.04 30.10
CA ARG A 375 11.00 6.65 30.63
C ARG A 375 10.05 5.61 31.21
N ALA A 376 9.92 4.46 30.55
CA ALA A 376 9.06 3.37 31.01
C ALA A 376 9.61 2.65 32.26
N ASN A 377 10.92 2.77 32.54
CA ASN A 377 11.48 2.34 33.82
C ASN A 377 11.15 3.33 34.95
N ASP A 378 11.09 4.62 34.64
CA ASP A 378 10.74 5.67 35.60
C ASP A 378 9.22 5.68 35.88
N ASP A 379 8.40 5.72 34.82
CA ASP A 379 6.94 5.66 34.84
C ASP A 379 6.41 4.90 33.61
N LEU A 380 6.03 3.64 33.83
CA LEU A 380 5.49 2.78 32.77
C LEU A 380 4.10 3.23 32.31
N GLY A 381 3.29 3.82 33.18
CA GLY A 381 1.94 4.29 32.85
C GLY A 381 2.00 5.44 31.86
N GLU A 382 2.78 6.48 32.18
CA GLU A 382 3.01 7.62 31.30
C GLU A 382 3.64 7.17 29.96
N ALA A 383 4.61 6.25 30.01
CA ALA A 383 5.21 5.72 28.80
C ALA A 383 4.19 5.00 27.91
N CYS A 384 3.23 4.25 28.47
CA CYS A 384 2.16 3.60 27.71
C CYS A 384 1.21 4.60 27.04
N GLU A 385 0.90 5.73 27.69
CA GLU A 385 0.11 6.80 27.08
C GLU A 385 0.83 7.45 25.88
N MET A 386 2.17 7.44 25.93
CA MET A 386 3.06 7.89 24.85
C MET A 386 3.43 6.78 23.86
N GLY A 387 2.71 5.66 23.85
CA GLY A 387 2.93 4.57 22.91
C GLY A 387 4.16 3.69 23.17
N LEU A 388 4.78 3.78 24.35
CA LEU A 388 5.88 2.93 24.80
C LEU A 388 6.95 2.78 23.69
N VAL A 389 7.26 1.55 23.27
CA VAL A 389 8.26 1.26 22.23
C VAL A 389 7.67 0.69 20.94
N HIS A 390 6.38 0.37 20.89
CA HIS A 390 5.82 -0.47 19.82
C HIS A 390 5.92 0.17 18.43
N GLY A 391 5.69 1.48 18.31
CA GLY A 391 5.84 2.18 17.03
C GLY A 391 7.30 2.21 16.54
N TYR A 392 8.26 2.41 17.45
CA TYR A 392 9.69 2.38 17.11
C TYR A 392 10.15 0.97 16.72
N ALA A 393 9.72 -0.05 17.47
CA ALA A 393 10.00 -1.45 17.15
C ALA A 393 9.40 -1.86 15.78
N LEU A 394 8.20 -1.37 15.46
CA LEU A 394 7.56 -1.58 14.16
C LEU A 394 8.33 -0.91 13.02
N ALA A 395 8.78 0.34 13.20
CA ALA A 395 9.63 1.04 12.23
C ALA A 395 10.99 0.32 12.05
N LEU A 396 11.59 -0.17 13.14
CA LEU A 396 12.81 -0.96 13.11
C LEU A 396 12.61 -2.26 12.34
N ARG A 397 11.51 -2.99 12.57
CA ARG A 397 11.15 -4.19 11.81
C ARG A 397 11.08 -3.93 10.32
N TYR A 398 10.44 -2.84 9.92
CA TYR A 398 10.36 -2.43 8.51
C TYR A 398 11.73 -2.07 7.93
N ALA A 399 12.58 -1.37 8.67
CA ALA A 399 13.94 -1.06 8.23
C ALA A 399 14.79 -2.33 8.05
N LEU A 400 14.66 -3.32 8.95
CA LEU A 400 15.35 -4.61 8.86
C LEU A 400 14.87 -5.49 7.70
N GLU A 401 13.60 -5.36 7.30
CA GLU A 401 13.08 -6.06 6.13
C GLU A 401 13.69 -5.51 4.83
N ASP A 402 13.85 -4.19 4.75
CA ASP A 402 14.24 -3.45 3.55
C ASP A 402 15.74 -3.13 3.45
N ILE A 403 16.54 -3.35 4.50
CA ILE A 403 17.98 -3.08 4.46
C ILE A 403 18.67 -4.00 3.45
N SER A 404 19.52 -3.40 2.60
CA SER A 404 20.27 -4.12 1.57
C SER A 404 21.58 -4.65 2.15
N TYR A 405 21.54 -5.80 2.82
CA TYR A 405 22.71 -6.40 3.46
C TYR A 405 23.87 -6.64 2.47
N GLU A 406 23.58 -6.86 1.18
CA GLU A 406 24.58 -7.08 0.14
C GLU A 406 25.36 -5.81 -0.24
N SER A 407 24.79 -4.62 -0.01
CA SER A 407 25.41 -3.35 -0.40
C SER A 407 26.54 -2.89 0.53
N PHE A 408 26.74 -3.55 1.67
CA PHE A 408 27.75 -3.19 2.65
C PHE A 408 29.08 -3.90 2.34
N SER A 409 30.08 -3.13 1.91
CA SER A 409 31.43 -3.63 1.58
C SER A 409 32.17 -4.18 2.80
N ALA A 410 31.94 -3.60 3.98
CA ALA A 410 32.44 -4.11 5.25
C ALA A 410 31.26 -4.29 6.22
N ARG A 411 30.99 -5.53 6.64
CA ARG A 411 29.86 -5.84 7.55
C ARG A 411 30.17 -5.58 9.03
N ARG A 412 31.29 -4.92 9.35
CA ARG A 412 31.69 -4.60 10.73
C ARG A 412 30.66 -3.70 11.41
N ASP A 413 30.25 -2.64 10.72
CA ASP A 413 29.30 -1.67 11.29
C ASP A 413 27.91 -2.29 11.44
N LEU A 414 27.49 -3.11 10.46
CA LEU A 414 26.25 -3.91 10.56
C LEU A 414 26.24 -4.84 11.77
N ARG A 415 27.37 -5.48 12.12
CA ARG A 415 27.45 -6.33 13.33
C ARG A 415 27.32 -5.53 14.60
N ALA A 416 27.98 -4.37 14.66
CA ALA A 416 27.86 -3.48 15.81
C ALA A 416 26.40 -3.05 15.98
N THR A 417 25.77 -2.59 14.90
CA THR A 417 24.34 -2.25 14.89
C THR A 417 23.45 -3.44 15.25
N ALA A 418 23.73 -4.65 14.77
CA ALA A 418 22.97 -5.84 15.15
C ALA A 418 23.07 -6.14 16.65
N MET A 419 24.24 -5.95 17.26
CA MET A 419 24.42 -6.09 18.70
C MET A 419 23.64 -5.02 19.47
N ASP A 420 23.69 -3.77 19.00
CA ASP A 420 22.91 -2.66 19.59
C ASP A 420 21.40 -2.94 19.52
N ILE A 421 20.91 -3.49 18.40
CA ILE A 421 19.52 -3.93 18.26
C ILE A 421 19.17 -4.99 19.30
N ILE A 422 19.99 -6.03 19.46
CA ILE A 422 19.73 -7.12 20.41
C ILE A 422 19.68 -6.58 21.84
N ASN A 423 20.64 -5.73 22.22
CA ASN A 423 20.71 -5.13 23.56
C ASN A 423 19.49 -4.27 23.86
N GLU A 424 19.14 -3.35 22.95
CA GLU A 424 18.00 -2.45 23.17
C GLU A 424 16.67 -3.22 23.15
N CYS A 425 16.52 -4.22 22.27
CA CYS A 425 15.35 -5.09 22.29
C CYS A 425 15.24 -5.87 23.61
N SER A 426 16.35 -6.31 24.19
CA SER A 426 16.36 -6.99 25.49
C SER A 426 15.84 -6.07 26.60
N LEU A 427 16.32 -4.82 26.66
CA LEU A 427 15.88 -3.83 27.65
C LEU A 427 14.40 -3.45 27.45
N ALA A 428 14.00 -3.22 26.20
CA ALA A 428 12.63 -2.93 25.85
C ALA A 428 11.67 -4.07 26.25
N LEU A 429 12.08 -5.34 26.07
CA LEU A 429 11.32 -6.50 26.54
C LEU A 429 11.22 -6.54 28.06
N GLU A 430 12.30 -6.28 28.80
CA GLU A 430 12.29 -6.28 30.26
C GLU A 430 11.23 -5.33 30.84
N VAL A 431 11.16 -4.11 30.29
CA VAL A 431 10.19 -3.10 30.74
C VAL A 431 8.79 -3.43 30.25
N SER A 432 8.64 -3.82 28.99
CA SER A 432 7.32 -4.13 28.40
C SER A 432 6.70 -5.39 29.00
N MET A 433 7.50 -6.34 29.46
CA MET A 433 7.04 -7.57 30.09
C MET A 433 6.45 -7.36 31.48
N LYS A 434 6.65 -6.19 32.11
CA LYS A 434 5.94 -5.82 33.34
C LYS A 434 4.43 -5.97 33.08
N GLY A 435 3.89 -5.25 32.09
CA GLY A 435 2.45 -5.18 31.78
C GLY A 435 1.73 -6.45 31.29
N VAL A 436 2.48 -7.51 30.96
CA VAL A 436 1.93 -8.75 30.38
C VAL A 436 2.50 -10.02 31.03
N GLY A 437 3.35 -9.85 32.04
CA GLY A 437 4.12 -10.91 32.69
C GLY A 437 3.38 -11.62 33.83
N PHE A 438 3.99 -12.68 34.38
CA PHE A 438 3.46 -13.37 35.57
C PHE A 438 3.65 -12.61 36.88
N HIS A 439 4.52 -11.60 36.90
CA HIS A 439 4.87 -10.83 38.09
C HIS A 439 3.96 -9.63 38.37
N GLU A 440 2.81 -9.54 37.68
CA GLU A 440 1.86 -8.43 37.84
C GLU A 440 0.51 -8.81 38.47
N PRO A 441 -0.24 -7.81 39.00
CA PRO A 441 -1.53 -7.98 39.65
C PRO A 441 -2.54 -8.53 38.64
N ASN A 442 -2.68 -9.85 38.70
CA ASN A 442 -3.78 -10.67 38.23
C ASN A 442 -4.97 -9.87 37.67
N VAL A 443 -5.23 -10.01 36.35
CA VAL A 443 -6.46 -9.54 35.67
C VAL A 443 -7.75 -10.07 36.36
N ASN A 444 -7.62 -11.07 37.24
CA ASN A 444 -8.69 -11.68 38.04
C ASN A 444 -8.53 -11.55 39.56
N ALA A 445 -7.59 -10.76 40.09
CA ALA A 445 -7.52 -10.50 41.53
C ALA A 445 -7.72 -9.01 41.77
N HIS A 446 -8.87 -8.69 42.36
CA HIS A 446 -9.01 -7.51 43.20
C HIS A 446 -7.88 -7.53 44.22
N GLN A 447 -6.85 -6.70 44.05
CA GLN A 447 -6.15 -6.01 45.14
C GLN A 447 -5.03 -5.12 44.59
N ASN A 448 -5.22 -3.82 44.84
CA ASN A 448 -4.26 -2.84 45.33
C ASN A 448 -2.90 -2.79 44.62
N ASP A 449 -2.88 -2.00 43.54
CA ASP A 449 -1.84 -1.03 43.15
C ASP A 449 -1.77 -0.97 41.61
N ALA A 450 -1.78 0.25 41.07
CA ALA A 450 -2.10 0.67 39.70
C ALA A 450 -3.62 0.83 39.44
N SER A 451 -4.04 2.10 39.46
CA SER A 451 -5.35 2.70 39.11
C SER A 451 -6.63 1.86 39.28
N GLU A 452 -7.57 2.38 40.06
CA GLU A 452 -8.92 1.80 40.20
C GLU A 452 -9.76 1.88 38.90
N ASP A 453 -9.27 2.59 37.88
CA ASP A 453 -9.93 2.74 36.58
C ASP A 453 -9.58 1.56 35.63
N PRO A 454 -10.57 0.72 35.26
CA PRO A 454 -10.39 -0.34 34.28
C PRO A 454 -9.85 0.14 32.92
N ASP A 455 -10.15 1.38 32.51
CA ASP A 455 -9.73 1.92 31.21
C ASP A 455 -8.23 2.25 31.19
N GLU A 456 -7.67 2.72 32.30
CA GLU A 456 -6.22 2.96 32.44
C GLU A 456 -5.43 1.65 32.43
N ARG A 457 -5.93 0.63 33.13
CA ARG A 457 -5.34 -0.72 33.12
C ARG A 457 -5.35 -1.34 31.72
N GLN A 458 -6.43 -1.17 30.96
CA GLN A 458 -6.52 -1.69 29.59
C GLN A 458 -5.51 -1.02 28.67
N LYS A 459 -5.32 0.31 28.76
CA LYS A 459 -4.30 1.03 27.96
C LYS A 459 -2.89 0.54 28.28
N PHE A 460 -2.59 0.36 29.56
CA PHE A 460 -1.31 -0.14 30.05
C PHE A 460 -0.98 -1.53 29.49
N VAL A 461 -1.88 -2.51 29.67
CA VAL A 461 -1.69 -3.88 29.15
C VAL A 461 -1.58 -3.87 27.62
N THR A 462 -2.37 -3.04 26.93
CA THR A 462 -2.34 -2.92 25.47
C THR A 462 -0.98 -2.40 24.98
N GLY A 463 -0.45 -1.34 25.60
CA GLY A 463 0.87 -0.78 25.25
C GLY A 463 1.97 -1.82 25.40
N CYS A 464 2.02 -2.50 26.54
CA CYS A 464 2.98 -3.58 26.81
C CYS A 464 2.84 -4.76 25.84
N PHE A 465 1.62 -5.23 25.56
CA PHE A 465 1.36 -6.29 24.58
C PHE A 465 1.88 -5.93 23.18
N LEU A 466 1.56 -4.73 22.69
CA LEU A 466 2.00 -4.27 21.37
C LEU A 466 3.54 -4.17 21.32
N SER A 467 4.15 -3.65 22.39
CA SER A 467 5.60 -3.51 22.49
C SER A 467 6.33 -4.86 22.49
N VAL A 468 5.92 -5.82 23.31
CA VAL A 468 6.52 -7.16 23.32
C VAL A 468 6.36 -7.82 21.94
N SER A 469 5.17 -7.70 21.34
CA SER A 469 4.88 -8.31 20.03
C SER A 469 5.76 -7.77 18.92
N GLU A 470 5.91 -6.44 18.82
CA GLU A 470 6.71 -5.84 17.75
C GLU A 470 8.21 -5.98 17.97
N VAL A 471 8.69 -6.00 19.22
CA VAL A 471 10.10 -6.31 19.52
C VAL A 471 10.43 -7.76 19.14
N CYS A 472 9.59 -8.74 19.50
CA CYS A 472 9.74 -10.12 19.06
C CYS A 472 9.75 -10.24 17.53
N ASN A 473 8.84 -9.54 16.83
CA ASN A 473 8.82 -9.55 15.37
C ASN A 473 10.09 -8.95 14.77
N ALA A 474 10.59 -7.83 15.31
CA ALA A 474 11.83 -7.20 14.84
C ALA A 474 13.04 -8.15 14.98
N LEU A 475 13.19 -8.82 16.13
CA LEU A 475 14.23 -9.83 16.34
C LEU A 475 14.07 -11.04 15.40
N GLY A 476 12.83 -11.47 15.15
CA GLY A 476 12.53 -12.53 14.18
C GLY A 476 12.97 -12.17 12.77
N ILE A 477 12.65 -10.95 12.31
CA ILE A 477 13.07 -10.44 11.00
C ILE A 477 14.59 -10.27 10.92
N LEU A 478 15.23 -9.78 11.99
CA LEU A 478 16.69 -9.65 12.06
C LEU A 478 17.38 -10.99 11.74
N VAL A 479 17.01 -12.07 12.45
CA VAL A 479 17.60 -13.40 12.21
C VAL A 479 17.19 -13.98 10.86
N HIS A 480 15.96 -13.71 10.41
CA HIS A 480 15.46 -14.24 9.15
C HIS A 480 16.18 -13.66 7.93
N ARG A 481 16.48 -12.36 7.95
CA ARG A 481 17.03 -11.60 6.80
C ARG A 481 18.54 -11.43 6.86
N ALA A 482 19.14 -11.32 8.04
CA ALA A 482 20.57 -11.06 8.17
C ALA A 482 21.42 -12.23 7.68
N PRO A 483 22.56 -11.95 7.00
CA PRO A 483 23.57 -12.97 6.72
C PRO A 483 24.13 -13.59 8.01
N LEU A 484 24.24 -14.92 8.05
CA LEU A 484 24.72 -15.63 9.24
C LEU A 484 26.21 -15.97 9.09
N ALA A 485 27.02 -15.63 10.10
CA ALA A 485 28.47 -15.82 10.11
C ALA A 485 28.87 -17.29 9.96
N ASP A 486 28.08 -18.19 10.54
CA ASP A 486 28.32 -19.63 10.53
C ASP A 486 28.01 -20.28 9.16
N GLU A 487 27.39 -19.55 8.22
CA GLU A 487 27.13 -20.00 6.84
C GLU A 487 28.10 -19.41 5.81
N ALA A 488 28.80 -18.33 6.17
CA ALA A 488 29.68 -17.62 5.27
C ALA A 488 31.05 -18.33 5.15
N GLU A 489 31.65 -18.28 3.96
CA GLU A 489 33.01 -18.79 3.74
C GLU A 489 34.03 -17.98 4.57
N ASP A 490 33.95 -16.65 4.50
CA ASP A 490 34.60 -15.76 5.47
C ASP A 490 33.62 -15.38 6.57
N ARG A 491 33.93 -15.81 7.80
CA ARG A 491 33.14 -15.44 8.98
C ARG A 491 32.96 -13.94 9.11
N ARG A 492 33.83 -13.07 8.57
CA ARG A 492 33.73 -11.59 8.54
C ARG A 492 32.61 -11.06 7.66
N GLU A 493 32.04 -11.91 6.81
CA GLU A 493 30.85 -11.64 6.03
C GLU A 493 29.56 -11.97 6.81
N GLY A 494 29.60 -12.61 7.97
CA GLY A 494 28.41 -12.69 8.83
C GLY A 494 27.91 -11.33 9.34
N VAL A 495 26.63 -11.21 9.65
CA VAL A 495 26.09 -10.14 10.50
C VAL A 495 25.72 -10.68 11.90
N LEU A 496 25.17 -11.90 11.95
CA LEU A 496 24.83 -12.59 13.20
C LEU A 496 25.59 -13.91 13.32
N ASP A 497 26.00 -14.26 14.54
CA ASP A 497 26.55 -15.57 14.85
C ASP A 497 25.62 -16.44 15.73
N SER A 498 25.98 -17.72 15.87
CA SER A 498 25.25 -18.68 16.72
C SER A 498 25.05 -18.22 18.17
N SER A 499 25.98 -17.44 18.74
CA SER A 499 25.89 -16.97 20.13
C SER A 499 24.82 -15.87 20.27
N GLN A 500 24.81 -14.93 19.33
CA GLN A 500 23.79 -13.89 19.23
C GLN A 500 22.40 -14.50 18.99
N ILE A 501 22.31 -15.52 18.13
CA ILE A 501 21.04 -16.24 17.88
C ILE A 501 20.54 -16.95 19.15
N ASN A 502 21.42 -17.60 19.91
CA ASN A 502 21.05 -18.19 21.21
C ASN A 502 20.62 -17.13 22.23
N THR A 503 21.24 -15.95 22.21
CA THR A 503 20.83 -14.83 23.05
C THR A 503 19.41 -14.40 22.70
N ILE A 504 19.11 -14.23 21.41
CA ILE A 504 17.75 -13.93 20.93
C ILE A 504 16.78 -15.04 21.35
N ALA A 505 17.11 -16.32 21.16
CA ALA A 505 16.27 -17.44 21.56
C ALA A 505 15.97 -17.45 23.06
N SER A 506 16.93 -17.06 23.90
CA SER A 506 16.72 -16.91 25.35
C SER A 506 15.73 -15.79 25.70
N LEU A 507 15.64 -14.73 24.88
CA LEU A 507 14.62 -13.69 25.04
C LEU A 507 13.23 -14.23 24.72
N PHE A 508 13.08 -15.01 23.64
CA PHE A 508 11.82 -15.70 23.32
C PHE A 508 11.41 -16.69 24.41
N ASP A 509 12.37 -17.43 24.96
CA ASP A 509 12.15 -18.34 26.08
C ASP A 509 11.62 -17.58 27.30
N LYS A 510 12.29 -16.48 27.68
CA LYS A 510 11.82 -15.59 28.75
C LYS A 510 10.42 -15.06 28.49
N VAL A 511 10.12 -14.56 27.29
CA VAL A 511 8.78 -14.02 26.96
C VAL A 511 7.71 -15.11 27.07
N LEU A 512 7.88 -16.23 26.36
CA LEU A 512 6.86 -17.30 26.26
C LEU A 512 6.66 -18.04 27.58
N ARG A 513 7.70 -18.17 28.40
CA ARG A 513 7.61 -18.75 29.75
C ARG A 513 7.21 -17.74 30.82
N ASN A 514 7.07 -16.45 30.50
CA ASN A 514 6.72 -15.43 31.49
C ASN A 514 5.44 -14.64 31.20
N THR A 515 4.65 -14.95 30.17
CA THR A 515 3.41 -14.22 29.84
C THR A 515 2.13 -15.06 29.90
N ARG A 516 0.99 -14.41 30.16
CA ARG A 516 -0.38 -14.96 29.99
C ARG A 516 -1.12 -14.41 28.79
N HIS A 517 -0.63 -13.32 28.20
CA HIS A 517 -1.37 -12.62 27.18
C HIS A 517 -1.32 -13.45 25.90
N THR A 518 -2.45 -14.05 25.51
CA THR A 518 -2.53 -14.95 24.35
C THR A 518 -2.02 -14.28 23.08
N GLY A 519 -2.33 -13.00 22.87
CA GLY A 519 -1.80 -12.24 21.75
C GLY A 519 -0.26 -12.12 21.76
N VAL A 520 0.38 -12.03 22.94
CA VAL A 520 1.86 -12.01 23.02
C VAL A 520 2.39 -13.41 22.68
N ILE A 521 1.78 -14.45 23.25
CA ILE A 521 2.16 -15.84 23.02
C ILE A 521 2.10 -16.18 21.53
N ASP A 522 1.00 -15.85 20.87
CA ASP A 522 0.80 -16.10 19.44
C ASP A 522 1.89 -15.41 18.61
N LYS A 523 2.09 -14.09 18.81
CA LYS A 523 3.08 -13.31 18.04
C LYS A 523 4.52 -13.73 18.31
N ALA A 524 4.90 -13.95 19.55
CA ALA A 524 6.23 -14.43 19.91
C ALA A 524 6.48 -15.84 19.34
N SER A 525 5.48 -16.72 19.35
CA SER A 525 5.60 -18.07 18.79
C SER A 525 5.74 -18.06 17.26
N ASP A 526 5.02 -17.17 16.55
CA ASP A 526 5.15 -16.99 15.10
C ASP A 526 6.54 -16.48 14.71
N ALA A 527 7.07 -15.50 15.45
CA ALA A 527 8.43 -15.00 15.23
C ALA A 527 9.50 -16.06 15.55
N LEU A 528 9.35 -16.83 16.65
CA LEU A 528 10.24 -17.94 16.98
C LEU A 528 10.21 -19.03 15.89
N LYS A 529 9.03 -19.37 15.37
CA LYS A 529 8.89 -20.31 14.25
C LYS A 529 9.60 -19.81 12.99
N THR A 530 9.59 -18.51 12.74
CA THR A 530 10.30 -17.89 11.62
C THR A 530 11.82 -18.04 11.78
N ILE A 531 12.33 -17.83 12.99
CA ILE A 531 13.74 -18.07 13.36
C ILE A 531 14.09 -19.55 13.15
N ALA A 532 13.37 -20.46 13.81
CA ALA A 532 13.62 -21.89 13.71
C ALA A 532 13.55 -22.37 12.25
N SER A 533 12.59 -21.90 11.46
CA SER A 533 12.46 -22.26 10.03
C SER A 533 13.67 -21.82 9.20
N ARG A 534 14.29 -20.69 9.54
CA ARG A 534 15.52 -20.19 8.90
C ARG A 534 16.74 -21.06 9.27
N LEU A 535 16.87 -21.42 10.54
CA LEU A 535 17.98 -22.20 11.08
C LEU A 535 17.98 -23.65 10.60
N VAL A 536 16.82 -24.30 10.54
CA VAL A 536 16.67 -25.68 10.01
C VAL A 536 17.05 -25.78 8.52
N ARG A 537 17.00 -24.65 7.80
CA ARG A 537 17.41 -24.57 6.39
C ARG A 537 18.85 -24.12 6.19
N SER A 538 19.58 -23.86 7.28
CA SER A 538 20.96 -23.43 7.23
C SER A 538 21.87 -24.49 6.60
N SER A 539 22.89 -24.04 5.87
CA SER A 539 24.01 -24.90 5.42
C SER A 539 24.91 -25.29 6.59
N SER A 540 24.96 -24.49 7.66
CA SER A 540 25.80 -24.72 8.83
C SER A 540 25.20 -25.82 9.73
N PRO A 541 25.98 -26.83 10.15
CA PRO A 541 25.51 -27.82 11.12
C PRO A 541 25.22 -27.17 12.49
N ASN A 542 26.11 -26.28 12.97
CA ASN A 542 25.95 -25.61 14.26
C ASN A 542 24.61 -24.88 14.38
N LEU A 543 24.18 -24.19 13.32
CA LEU A 543 22.91 -23.48 13.30
C LEU A 543 21.70 -24.42 13.21
N ARG A 544 21.84 -25.55 12.50
CA ARG A 544 20.78 -26.56 12.38
C ARG A 544 20.52 -27.30 13.69
N GLU A 545 21.50 -27.38 14.57
CA GLU A 545 21.40 -28.04 15.89
C GLU A 545 20.73 -27.17 16.95
N LEU A 546 20.69 -25.84 16.79
CA LEU A 546 20.07 -24.96 17.78
C LEU A 546 18.58 -25.26 18.03
N PRO A 547 17.71 -25.37 17.02
CA PRO A 547 16.29 -25.67 17.28
C PRO A 547 16.02 -26.99 18.03
N PRO A 548 16.62 -28.15 17.67
CA PRO A 548 16.45 -29.36 18.47
C PRO A 548 17.01 -29.22 19.89
N ASP A 549 18.13 -28.52 20.11
CA ASP A 549 18.66 -28.27 21.46
C ASP A 549 17.67 -27.46 22.31
N TRP A 550 17.06 -26.42 21.73
CA TRP A 550 16.01 -25.63 22.39
C TRP A 550 14.79 -26.47 22.76
N LEU A 551 14.38 -27.38 21.87
CA LEU A 551 13.28 -28.31 22.10
C LEU A 551 13.61 -29.29 23.22
N ALA A 552 14.77 -29.94 23.18
CA ALA A 552 15.22 -30.89 24.19
C ALA A 552 15.34 -30.24 25.57
N SER A 553 15.95 -29.05 25.65
CA SER A 553 16.03 -28.27 26.88
C SER A 553 14.65 -27.93 27.44
N THR A 554 13.72 -27.53 26.56
CA THR A 554 12.34 -27.18 26.95
C THR A 554 11.56 -28.39 27.47
N LEU A 555 11.66 -29.54 26.79
CA LEU A 555 11.01 -30.79 27.19
C LEU A 555 11.60 -31.32 28.49
N ALA A 556 12.93 -31.31 28.64
CA ALA A 556 13.60 -31.71 29.88
C ALA A 556 13.11 -30.87 31.07
N SER A 557 12.99 -29.55 30.88
CA SER A 557 12.47 -28.63 31.90
C SER A 557 10.99 -28.91 32.22
N ALA A 558 10.19 -29.32 31.22
CA ALA A 558 8.80 -29.72 31.43
C ALA A 558 8.68 -31.02 32.24
N ILE A 559 9.52 -32.01 31.93
CA ILE A 559 9.55 -33.31 32.61
C ILE A 559 10.04 -33.16 34.06
N ARG A 560 11.03 -32.31 34.31
CA ARG A 560 11.53 -32.03 35.68
C ARG A 560 10.51 -31.34 36.59
N GLY A 561 9.42 -30.80 36.03
CA GLY A 561 8.43 -30.05 36.79
C GLY A 561 8.79 -28.57 36.99
N ASP A 562 9.88 -28.08 36.40
CA ASP A 562 10.31 -26.67 36.46
C ASP A 562 9.23 -25.71 35.89
N LEU A 563 8.33 -26.26 35.07
CA LEU A 563 7.25 -25.54 34.37
C LEU A 563 5.86 -25.77 34.98
N TYR A 564 5.75 -26.60 36.03
CA TYR A 564 4.49 -27.09 36.61
C TYR A 564 3.93 -26.23 37.77
N VAL A 565 4.35 -24.97 37.90
CA VAL A 565 3.64 -24.03 38.79
C VAL A 565 2.41 -23.52 38.04
N LEU A 566 1.27 -24.19 38.26
CA LEU A 566 -0.03 -23.93 37.66
C LEU A 566 -0.26 -22.43 37.40
N ARG A 567 -0.39 -22.07 36.11
CA ARG A 567 -0.53 -20.73 35.53
C ARG A 567 0.74 -19.96 35.16
N ARG A 568 1.96 -20.54 35.14
CA ARG A 568 3.20 -19.89 34.64
C ARG A 568 3.75 -20.42 33.30
N SER A 569 3.06 -21.36 32.65
CA SER A 569 3.58 -22.08 31.47
C SER A 569 2.68 -22.01 30.23
N ALA A 570 1.79 -21.01 30.15
CA ALA A 570 0.82 -20.89 29.05
C ALA A 570 1.49 -20.81 27.66
N GLY A 571 2.67 -20.20 27.53
CA GLY A 571 3.40 -20.13 26.27
C GLY A 571 4.35 -21.29 26.00
N THR A 572 4.62 -22.19 26.95
CA THR A 572 5.52 -23.34 26.73
C THR A 572 5.01 -24.28 25.62
N PRO A 573 3.72 -24.66 25.55
CA PRO A 573 3.22 -25.45 24.43
C PRO A 573 3.42 -24.75 23.09
N PHE A 574 3.24 -23.43 23.04
CA PHE A 574 3.44 -22.63 21.83
C PHE A 574 4.92 -22.54 21.43
N TYR A 575 5.83 -22.46 22.39
CA TYR A 575 7.27 -22.58 22.15
C TYR A 575 7.60 -23.92 21.46
N ILE A 576 7.12 -25.02 22.02
CA ILE A 576 7.32 -26.37 21.47
C ILE A 576 6.72 -26.45 20.05
N LEU A 577 5.48 -25.99 19.87
CA LEU A 577 4.79 -25.99 18.58
C LEU A 577 5.48 -25.09 17.54
N ALA A 578 6.08 -23.98 17.94
CA ALA A 578 6.83 -23.10 17.05
C ALA A 578 8.08 -23.80 16.49
N VAL A 579 8.84 -24.47 17.37
CA VAL A 579 10.04 -25.22 16.98
C VAL A 579 9.68 -26.44 16.13
N LEU A 580 8.69 -27.24 16.55
CA LEU A 580 8.19 -28.38 15.76
C LEU A 580 7.61 -27.94 14.41
N GLY A 581 6.89 -26.83 14.40
CA GLY A 581 6.30 -26.27 13.19
C GLY A 581 7.31 -25.77 12.16
N ALA A 582 8.59 -25.62 12.54
CA ALA A 582 9.67 -25.29 11.63
C ALA A 582 10.21 -26.52 10.85
N GLU A 583 9.83 -27.74 11.24
CA GLU A 583 10.27 -28.97 10.61
C GLU A 583 9.83 -29.07 9.13
N ARG A 584 10.70 -29.63 8.29
CA ARG A 584 10.40 -29.80 6.87
C ARG A 584 9.28 -30.84 6.69
N LYS A 585 8.19 -30.45 6.02
CA LYS A 585 7.07 -31.37 5.70
C LYS A 585 7.47 -32.55 4.79
N LYS A 586 8.57 -32.45 4.04
CA LYS A 586 9.13 -33.52 3.20
C LYS A 586 10.56 -33.82 3.66
N GLY A 587 10.76 -34.97 4.29
CA GLY A 587 12.04 -35.42 4.88
C GLY A 587 11.83 -36.27 6.13
N ASN A 588 12.91 -36.84 6.67
CA ASN A 588 12.89 -37.55 7.95
C ASN A 588 12.54 -36.55 9.06
N ARG A 589 11.52 -36.85 9.88
CA ARG A 589 11.04 -35.94 10.94
C ARG A 589 11.88 -36.11 12.22
N TYR A 590 13.06 -35.51 12.24
CA TYR A 590 13.99 -35.55 13.36
C TYR A 590 13.42 -34.93 14.65
N PHE A 591 12.72 -33.79 14.59
CA PHE A 591 12.17 -33.11 15.77
C PHE A 591 10.96 -33.85 16.35
N LEU A 592 10.11 -34.40 15.49
CA LEU A 592 9.00 -35.25 15.94
C LEU A 592 9.51 -36.52 16.65
N ALA A 593 10.61 -37.11 16.17
CA ALA A 593 11.22 -38.27 16.81
C ALA A 593 11.77 -37.96 18.20
N GLU A 594 12.31 -36.75 18.41
CA GLU A 594 12.76 -36.25 19.72
C GLU A 594 11.62 -36.14 20.74
N THR A 595 10.41 -35.75 20.30
CA THR A 595 9.24 -35.58 21.20
C THR A 595 8.57 -36.87 21.66
N VAL A 596 8.86 -38.00 21.01
CA VAL A 596 8.22 -39.30 21.30
C VAL A 596 9.11 -40.17 22.19
N ARG A 597 10.40 -39.83 22.34
CA ARG A 597 11.33 -40.47 23.27
C ARG A 597 11.15 -39.89 24.66
#